data_AF-A6GAF5-F1
#
_entry.id   AF-A6GAF5-F1
#
_cell.length_a   1.000
_cell.length_b   1.000
_cell.length_c   1.000
_cell.angle_alpha   90.00
_cell.angle_beta   90.00
_cell.angle_gamma   90.00
#
_symmetry.space_group_name_H-M   'P 1'
#
loop_
_entity.id
_entity.type
_entity.pdbx_description
1 polymer ?
#
loop_
_entity_poly.entity_id
_entity_poly.type
_entity_poly.pdbx_seq_one_letter_code
_entity_poly.pdbx_strand_id
1 'polypeptide(L)'
;MRRARALLRHPRVEFLVGCGLLLGPLVYALTLPGPGLSVPSVVVPEVAAPAAAEVAVEVEAEEPGEDDAGHIGMCVDPSAPQIVVEQVEVQVEVDPSTHALEFAPLIDDRLVFSTKLADEDVEAWAPGELYAGEGTVDFIAAKAVELEALPLEHYVQAGRAVDLYGVEGKLCSARAGALELVAQYQGEELNSFDEGIYDWETGEYLLDEGERLALIWDHEPAWLSAVVEYGEDCTDEDVRRALWARSPALPAPAIATERATPPALRLTRQHERRFLASETFEAAAADYAAYRAELEAEGYGDYEPTWDELLEQDGPSTRVWSDAKGRPVLTAFEFGYAGESCGDGFDSYHSVVERVRGAELVDVGMSAQIVAVFDSDLDGNWELFYDDADEWGPSWTVYEELPSAGPDEGPGWLVVSEGSVDADWFCPC
;
A
#
# COMPACT_ATOMS: atom_id res chain seq x y z
N MET A 1 -50.96 -10.70 -15.06
CA MET A 1 -49.80 -11.13 -15.87
C MET A 1 -49.83 -12.65 -16.14
N ARG A 2 -50.56 -13.12 -17.16
CA ARG A 2 -50.73 -14.57 -17.46
C ARG A 2 -50.49 -14.94 -18.94
N ARG A 3 -49.48 -14.35 -19.60
CA ARG A 3 -49.18 -14.65 -21.03
C ARG A 3 -47.72 -14.99 -21.38
N ALA A 4 -46.83 -15.21 -20.41
CA ALA A 4 -45.41 -15.51 -20.69
C ALA A 4 -44.99 -16.99 -20.56
N ARG A 5 -45.92 -17.96 -20.43
CA ARG A 5 -45.57 -19.38 -20.17
C ARG A 5 -45.71 -20.33 -21.37
N ALA A 6 -46.01 -19.84 -22.57
CA ALA A 6 -46.32 -20.72 -23.72
C ALA A 6 -45.18 -20.90 -24.75
N LEU A 7 -44.06 -20.17 -24.65
CA LEU A 7 -43.00 -20.19 -25.68
C LEU A 7 -41.85 -21.18 -25.42
N LEU A 8 -41.81 -21.86 -24.26
CA LEU A 8 -40.70 -22.77 -23.90
C LEU A 8 -40.95 -24.25 -24.22
N ARG A 9 -42.05 -24.61 -24.90
CA ARG A 9 -42.37 -26.02 -25.25
C ARG A 9 -42.27 -26.31 -26.73
N HIS A 10 -41.32 -25.68 -27.43
CA HIS A 10 -41.05 -26.00 -28.82
C HIS A 10 -39.91 -27.04 -28.88
N PRO A 11 -40.15 -28.27 -29.41
CA PRO A 11 -39.18 -29.38 -29.35
C PRO A 11 -37.86 -29.12 -30.10
N ARG A 12 -37.79 -28.04 -30.89
CA ARG A 12 -36.57 -27.59 -31.57
C ARG A 12 -35.63 -26.78 -30.65
N VAL A 13 -36.17 -26.15 -29.60
CA VAL A 13 -35.38 -25.38 -28.63
C VAL A 13 -34.76 -26.30 -27.58
N GLU A 14 -35.49 -27.33 -27.13
CA GLU A 14 -34.95 -28.36 -26.23
C GLU A 14 -33.81 -29.18 -26.88
N PHE A 15 -33.88 -29.45 -28.19
CA PHE A 15 -32.80 -30.14 -28.91
C PHE A 15 -31.55 -29.28 -29.06
N LEU A 16 -31.69 -27.97 -29.33
CA LEU A 16 -30.54 -27.05 -29.46
C LEU A 16 -29.86 -26.78 -28.11
N VAL A 17 -30.62 -26.66 -27.02
CA VAL A 17 -30.09 -26.53 -25.66
C VAL A 17 -29.44 -27.85 -25.20
N GLY A 18 -30.03 -29.00 -25.55
CA GLY A 18 -29.47 -30.33 -25.24
C GLY A 18 -28.17 -30.64 -26.00
N CYS A 19 -28.05 -30.25 -27.27
CA CYS A 19 -26.81 -30.44 -28.03
C CYS A 19 -25.71 -29.45 -27.62
N GLY A 20 -26.05 -28.22 -27.23
CA GLY A 20 -25.08 -27.23 -26.74
C GLY A 20 -24.43 -27.62 -25.40
N LEU A 21 -25.19 -28.25 -24.49
CA LEU A 21 -24.69 -28.69 -23.18
C LEU A 21 -23.80 -29.95 -23.25
N LEU A 22 -23.87 -30.74 -24.31
CA LEU A 22 -23.07 -31.96 -24.48
C LEU A 22 -21.79 -31.74 -25.30
N LEU A 23 -21.76 -30.75 -26.20
CA LEU A 23 -20.58 -30.49 -27.03
C LEU A 23 -19.51 -29.64 -26.32
N GLY A 24 -19.90 -28.74 -25.42
CA GLY A 24 -18.95 -27.91 -24.66
C GLY A 24 -17.96 -28.72 -23.81
N PRO A 25 -18.42 -29.67 -22.98
CA PRO A 25 -17.53 -30.51 -22.18
C PRO A 25 -16.66 -31.46 -23.02
N LEU A 26 -17.13 -31.88 -24.20
CA LEU A 26 -16.42 -32.80 -25.07
C LEU A 26 -15.28 -32.11 -25.84
N VAL A 27 -15.46 -30.85 -26.23
CA VAL A 27 -14.39 -30.01 -26.80
C VAL A 27 -13.35 -29.67 -25.74
N TYR A 28 -13.78 -29.35 -24.51
CA TYR A 28 -12.87 -29.11 -23.38
C TYR A 28 -12.02 -30.34 -23.03
N ALA A 29 -12.62 -31.53 -23.03
CA ALA A 29 -11.90 -32.80 -22.79
C ALA A 29 -10.91 -33.18 -23.92
N LEU A 30 -11.13 -32.69 -25.16
CA LEU A 30 -10.23 -32.92 -26.29
C LEU A 30 -9.09 -31.88 -26.39
N THR A 31 -9.18 -30.76 -25.64
CA THR A 31 -8.13 -29.72 -25.59
C THR A 31 -7.20 -29.84 -24.40
N LEU A 32 -7.47 -30.75 -23.46
CA LEU A 32 -6.56 -31.04 -22.35
C LEU A 32 -5.40 -31.94 -22.84
N PRO A 33 -4.13 -31.60 -22.56
CA PRO A 33 -3.01 -32.46 -22.89
C PRO A 33 -3.11 -33.77 -22.11
N GLY A 34 -3.13 -34.90 -22.84
CA GLY A 34 -3.25 -36.22 -22.24
C GLY A 34 -2.05 -36.61 -21.38
N PRO A 35 -2.23 -37.44 -20.34
CA PRO A 35 -1.14 -37.92 -19.50
C PRO A 35 -0.34 -38.96 -20.30
N GLY A 36 0.77 -38.52 -20.91
CA GLY A 36 1.64 -39.42 -21.67
C GLY A 36 2.53 -38.79 -22.73
N LEU A 37 2.49 -37.47 -22.94
CA LEU A 37 3.46 -36.79 -23.78
C LEU A 37 4.58 -36.22 -22.92
N SER A 38 5.70 -36.92 -22.92
CA SER A 38 7.00 -36.41 -22.46
C SER A 38 7.30 -35.09 -23.16
N VAL A 39 7.38 -34.01 -22.37
CA VAL A 39 7.95 -32.73 -22.79
C VAL A 39 9.37 -33.01 -23.29
N PRO A 40 9.80 -32.52 -24.47
CA PRO A 40 11.21 -32.58 -24.82
C PRO A 40 11.96 -31.81 -23.74
N SER A 41 12.96 -32.45 -23.13
CA SER A 41 13.94 -31.80 -22.27
C SER A 41 14.43 -30.55 -22.98
N VAL A 42 13.90 -29.40 -22.60
CA VAL A 42 14.53 -28.11 -22.88
C VAL A 42 15.81 -28.17 -22.07
N VAL A 43 16.91 -28.36 -22.79
CA VAL A 43 18.24 -28.11 -22.27
C VAL A 43 18.20 -26.68 -21.75
N VAL A 44 18.18 -26.53 -20.43
CA VAL A 44 18.50 -25.27 -19.78
C VAL A 44 19.92 -24.94 -20.27
N PRO A 45 20.14 -23.88 -21.07
CA PRO A 45 21.50 -23.41 -21.23
C PRO A 45 21.94 -23.01 -19.81
N GLU A 46 22.98 -23.67 -19.34
CA GLU A 46 23.73 -23.24 -18.16
C GLU A 46 23.98 -21.74 -18.34
N VAL A 47 23.27 -20.93 -17.55
CA VAL A 47 23.48 -19.49 -17.52
C VAL A 47 24.88 -19.32 -16.96
N ALA A 48 25.84 -19.12 -17.87
CA ALA A 48 27.16 -18.69 -17.50
C ALA A 48 27.00 -17.46 -16.61
N ALA A 49 27.69 -17.46 -15.47
CA ALA A 49 27.86 -16.28 -14.63
C ALA A 49 28.18 -15.07 -15.53
N PRO A 50 27.65 -13.86 -15.22
CA PRO A 50 27.87 -12.69 -16.06
C PRO A 50 29.37 -12.56 -16.32
N ALA A 51 29.74 -12.65 -17.59
CA ALA A 51 31.11 -12.40 -18.02
C ALA A 51 31.46 -11.00 -17.53
N ALA A 52 32.50 -10.91 -16.70
CA ALA A 52 33.14 -9.64 -16.37
C ALA A 52 33.33 -8.89 -17.69
N ALA A 53 32.87 -7.64 -17.75
CA ALA A 53 33.06 -6.79 -18.91
C ALA A 53 34.56 -6.73 -19.22
N GLU A 54 35.00 -7.48 -20.23
CA GLU A 54 36.35 -7.38 -20.76
C GLU A 54 36.45 -6.06 -21.49
N VAL A 55 37.10 -5.08 -20.84
CA VAL A 55 37.57 -3.87 -21.48
C VAL A 55 38.63 -4.28 -22.50
N ALA A 56 38.26 -4.31 -23.79
CA ALA A 56 39.21 -4.50 -24.87
C ALA A 56 40.06 -3.24 -25.00
N VAL A 57 41.22 -3.23 -24.33
CA VAL A 57 42.28 -2.25 -24.59
C VAL A 57 43.06 -2.75 -25.80
N GLU A 58 42.85 -2.12 -26.96
CA GLU A 58 43.69 -2.35 -28.14
C GLU A 58 45.05 -1.69 -27.87
N VAL A 59 46.00 -2.48 -27.33
CA VAL A 59 47.40 -2.04 -27.19
C VAL A 59 48.11 -2.37 -28.50
N GLU A 60 48.33 -1.34 -29.32
CA GLU A 60 49.22 -1.44 -30.48
C GLU A 60 50.67 -1.60 -29.96
N ALA A 61 51.17 -2.84 -29.96
CA ALA A 61 52.55 -3.13 -29.59
C ALA A 61 53.47 -2.87 -30.79
N GLU A 62 54.25 -1.79 -30.73
CA GLU A 62 55.36 -1.55 -31.67
C GLU A 62 56.48 -2.58 -31.41
N GLU A 63 56.92 -3.30 -32.45
CA GLU A 63 57.96 -4.32 -32.34
C GLU A 63 59.30 -3.72 -31.87
N PRO A 64 60.06 -4.38 -30.97
CA PRO A 64 61.35 -3.85 -30.53
C PRO A 64 62.42 -4.16 -31.58
N GLY A 65 62.97 -3.11 -32.18
CA GLY A 65 64.22 -3.18 -32.93
C GLY A 65 65.42 -3.43 -32.00
N GLU A 66 66.25 -4.41 -32.36
CA GLU A 66 67.62 -4.59 -31.85
C GLU A 66 68.47 -3.34 -32.12
N ASP A 67 69.11 -2.75 -31.11
CA ASP A 67 70.55 -2.93 -30.88
C ASP A 67 71.11 -2.01 -29.78
N ASP A 68 72.11 -2.57 -29.11
CA ASP A 68 73.06 -2.05 -28.13
C ASP A 68 73.57 -0.60 -28.33
N ALA A 69 73.65 0.17 -27.24
CA ALA A 69 74.90 0.62 -26.61
C ALA A 69 74.66 1.79 -25.65
N GLY A 70 75.22 1.70 -24.45
CA GLY A 70 74.82 2.51 -23.30
C GLY A 70 75.19 4.00 -23.31
N HIS A 71 74.54 4.76 -22.42
CA HIS A 71 75.13 5.81 -21.59
C HIS A 71 74.13 6.22 -20.49
N ILE A 72 74.64 6.41 -19.28
CA ILE A 72 73.88 6.93 -18.13
C ILE A 72 73.69 8.44 -18.33
N GLY A 73 72.45 8.91 -18.25
CA GLY A 73 72.15 10.34 -18.28
C GLY A 73 70.66 10.62 -18.08
N MET A 74 70.29 10.98 -16.86
CA MET A 74 68.99 11.50 -16.47
C MET A 74 68.61 12.73 -17.33
N CYS A 75 67.60 12.60 -18.17
CA CYS A 75 66.85 13.69 -18.79
C CYS A 75 65.37 13.29 -18.77
N VAL A 76 64.53 14.10 -18.12
CA VAL A 76 63.07 13.95 -18.13
C VAL A 76 62.58 14.39 -19.51
N ASP A 77 61.90 13.50 -20.23
CA ASP A 77 61.24 13.80 -21.50
C ASP A 77 59.87 14.46 -21.22
N PRO A 78 59.58 15.68 -21.73
CA PRO A 78 58.27 16.32 -21.61
C PRO A 78 57.23 15.75 -22.61
N SER A 79 57.52 14.63 -23.28
CA SER A 79 56.65 13.97 -24.26
C SER A 79 55.84 12.82 -23.66
N ALA A 80 55.21 12.99 -22.50
CA ALA A 80 54.22 12.01 -22.05
C ALA A 80 52.93 12.18 -22.89
N PRO A 81 52.38 11.12 -23.50
CA PRO A 81 51.12 11.21 -24.23
C PRO A 81 50.02 11.71 -23.28
N GLN A 82 49.38 12.82 -23.66
CA GLN A 82 48.16 13.27 -23.01
C GLN A 82 47.12 12.17 -23.21
N ILE A 83 46.73 11.51 -22.10
CA ILE A 83 45.56 10.64 -22.08
C ILE A 83 44.36 11.58 -22.28
N VAL A 84 43.89 11.66 -23.53
CA VAL A 84 42.59 12.25 -23.84
C VAL A 84 41.57 11.20 -23.41
N VAL A 85 40.98 11.40 -22.23
CA VAL A 85 39.79 10.65 -21.82
C VAL A 85 38.64 11.25 -22.62
N GLU A 86 38.29 10.63 -23.75
CA GLU A 86 36.97 10.87 -24.35
C GLU A 86 35.94 10.37 -23.33
N GLN A 87 35.06 11.28 -22.88
CA GLN A 87 33.88 10.92 -22.10
C GLN A 87 33.00 10.02 -22.98
N VAL A 88 33.04 8.72 -22.73
CA VAL A 88 32.06 7.79 -23.27
C VAL A 88 30.80 7.94 -22.41
N GLU A 89 29.78 8.63 -22.93
CA GLU A 89 28.44 8.57 -22.39
C GLU A 89 27.94 7.12 -22.48
N VAL A 90 28.01 6.40 -21.36
CA VAL A 90 27.37 5.08 -21.24
C VAL A 90 25.88 5.34 -21.07
N GLN A 91 25.12 5.31 -22.16
CA GLN A 91 23.66 5.19 -22.09
C GLN A 91 23.35 3.76 -21.62
N VAL A 92 23.09 3.59 -20.33
CA VAL A 92 22.49 2.37 -19.81
C VAL A 92 21.03 2.38 -20.27
N GLU A 93 20.70 1.61 -21.31
CA GLU A 93 19.31 1.24 -21.59
C GLU A 93 18.82 0.35 -20.45
N VAL A 94 18.30 0.97 -19.39
CA VAL A 94 17.56 0.28 -18.34
C VAL A 94 16.20 -0.05 -18.94
N ASP A 95 15.88 -1.34 -19.06
CA ASP A 95 14.53 -1.76 -19.42
C ASP A 95 13.58 -1.38 -18.26
N PRO A 96 12.71 -0.36 -18.40
CA PRO A 96 11.85 0.08 -17.31
C PRO A 96 10.80 -0.98 -16.94
N SER A 97 10.60 -1.98 -17.82
CA SER A 97 9.61 -3.05 -17.61
C SER A 97 10.07 -4.10 -16.61
N THR A 98 11.37 -4.24 -16.35
CA THR A 98 11.87 -5.11 -15.25
C THR A 98 11.74 -4.48 -13.88
N HIS A 99 11.38 -3.19 -13.81
CA HIS A 99 11.11 -2.45 -12.58
C HIS A 99 9.68 -1.90 -12.61
N ALA A 100 8.70 -2.76 -12.87
CA ALA A 100 7.31 -2.36 -12.79
C ALA A 100 6.99 -1.99 -11.32
N LEU A 101 6.42 -0.80 -11.12
CA LEU A 101 5.92 -0.39 -9.81
C LEU A 101 4.67 -1.21 -9.51
N GLU A 102 4.78 -2.19 -8.61
CA GLU A 102 3.68 -3.07 -8.22
C GLU A 102 2.69 -2.36 -7.29
N PHE A 103 3.21 -1.55 -6.37
CA PHE A 103 2.43 -0.79 -5.42
C PHE A 103 3.22 0.44 -4.94
N ALA A 104 2.58 1.60 -4.89
CA ALA A 104 3.03 2.77 -4.13
C ALA A 104 1.81 3.39 -3.45
N PRO A 105 1.79 3.55 -2.11
CA PRO A 105 0.72 4.26 -1.44
C PRO A 105 0.76 5.74 -1.81
N LEU A 106 -0.41 6.38 -1.81
CA LEU A 106 -0.58 7.80 -2.07
C LEU A 106 -1.01 8.50 -0.78
N ILE A 107 -0.25 9.52 -0.37
CA ILE A 107 -0.41 10.24 0.89
C ILE A 107 -0.21 11.71 0.63
N ASP A 108 -1.23 12.52 0.92
CA ASP A 108 -1.19 13.97 0.69
C ASP A 108 -0.70 14.35 -0.72
N ASP A 109 -1.29 13.71 -1.73
CA ASP A 109 -0.97 13.83 -3.15
C ASP A 109 0.46 13.38 -3.54
N ARG A 110 1.15 12.62 -2.67
CA ARG A 110 2.51 12.11 -2.88
C ARG A 110 2.54 10.59 -2.94
N LEU A 111 3.21 10.06 -3.96
CA LEU A 111 3.54 8.65 -4.07
C LEU A 111 4.73 8.35 -3.18
N VAL A 112 4.59 7.41 -2.25
CA VAL A 112 5.69 7.00 -1.35
C VAL A 112 6.38 5.77 -1.93
N PHE A 113 7.71 5.83 -2.03
CA PHE A 113 8.54 4.75 -2.59
C PHE A 113 9.44 4.09 -1.54
N SER A 114 9.75 4.78 -0.43
CA SER A 114 10.50 4.20 0.69
C SER A 114 10.28 5.01 1.97
N THR A 115 10.03 4.32 3.08
CA THR A 115 9.79 4.91 4.42
C THR A 115 10.89 4.62 5.45
N LYS A 116 11.87 3.77 5.10
CA LYS A 116 12.92 3.29 6.02
C LYS A 116 14.31 3.69 5.51
N LEU A 117 14.53 5.00 5.40
CA LEU A 117 15.81 5.54 4.95
C LEU A 117 16.78 5.65 6.12
N ALA A 118 18.04 5.25 5.91
CA ALA A 118 19.10 5.53 6.87
C ALA A 118 19.59 6.97 6.71
N ASP A 119 20.03 7.63 7.79
CA ASP A 119 20.55 9.00 7.75
C ASP A 119 21.66 9.19 6.70
N GLU A 120 22.50 8.15 6.51
CA GLU A 120 23.58 8.16 5.51
C GLU A 120 23.05 8.18 4.06
N ASP A 121 21.91 7.54 3.81
CA ASP A 121 21.24 7.57 2.51
C ASP A 121 20.60 8.94 2.28
N VAL A 122 19.94 9.48 3.31
CA VAL A 122 19.28 10.79 3.26
C VAL A 122 20.26 11.90 2.86
N GLU A 123 21.41 11.97 3.54
CA GLU A 123 22.44 12.97 3.26
C GLU A 123 23.14 12.72 1.92
N ALA A 124 23.30 11.46 1.51
CA ALA A 124 23.91 11.13 0.22
C ALA A 124 22.99 11.46 -0.97
N TRP A 125 21.68 11.23 -0.84
CA TRP A 125 20.72 11.41 -1.92
C TRP A 125 20.21 12.84 -2.03
N ALA A 126 20.20 13.60 -0.94
CA ALA A 126 19.67 14.96 -0.92
C ALA A 126 20.55 15.91 -0.08
N PRO A 127 21.76 16.27 -0.56
CA PRO A 127 22.68 17.17 0.16
C PRO A 127 22.26 18.65 0.13
N GLY A 128 21.14 18.97 -0.53
CA GLY A 128 20.62 20.33 -0.70
C GLY A 128 19.99 20.94 0.57
N GLU A 129 19.51 22.18 0.43
CA GLU A 129 18.82 22.90 1.50
C GLU A 129 17.37 22.40 1.68
N LEU A 130 16.88 22.52 2.91
CA LEU A 130 15.47 22.27 3.23
C LEU A 130 14.57 23.35 2.64
N TYR A 131 13.37 22.95 2.23
CA TYR A 131 12.28 23.85 1.86
C TYR A 131 10.95 23.32 2.39
N ALA A 132 9.97 24.22 2.48
CA ALA A 132 8.60 23.86 2.81
C ALA A 132 7.98 23.10 1.64
N GLY A 133 7.58 21.85 1.88
CA GLY A 133 6.90 21.03 0.90
C GLY A 133 5.45 21.46 0.71
N GLU A 134 4.89 21.21 -0.48
CA GLU A 134 3.45 21.32 -0.73
C GLU A 134 2.73 20.03 -0.29
N GLY A 135 1.51 20.16 0.23
CA GLY A 135 0.65 19.04 0.65
C GLY A 135 -0.57 19.50 1.44
N THR A 136 -1.39 18.53 1.86
CA THR A 136 -2.59 18.74 2.69
C THR A 136 -2.34 18.66 4.20
N VAL A 137 -1.17 18.18 4.63
CA VAL A 137 -0.72 18.18 6.04
C VAL A 137 -0.22 19.56 6.46
N ASP A 138 -0.29 19.85 7.75
CA ASP A 138 0.05 21.15 8.34
C ASP A 138 1.54 21.51 8.20
N PHE A 139 2.46 20.54 8.32
CA PHE A 139 3.90 20.81 8.28
C PHE A 139 4.69 19.76 7.48
N ILE A 140 5.40 20.23 6.44
CA ILE A 140 6.21 19.39 5.56
C ILE A 140 7.58 20.01 5.34
N ALA A 141 8.63 19.30 5.74
CA ALA A 141 10.02 19.63 5.42
C ALA A 141 10.53 18.73 4.30
N ALA A 142 11.08 19.31 3.24
CA ALA A 142 11.50 18.58 2.06
C ALA A 142 12.92 18.94 1.60
N LYS A 143 13.60 17.97 0.99
CA LYS A 143 14.82 18.17 0.21
C LYS A 143 14.66 17.56 -1.18
N ALA A 144 15.19 18.24 -2.19
CA ALA A 144 15.20 17.73 -3.55
C ALA A 144 16.27 16.64 -3.68
N VAL A 145 15.93 15.54 -4.34
CA VAL A 145 16.85 14.43 -4.54
C VAL A 145 17.78 14.67 -5.72
N GLU A 146 19.06 14.38 -5.55
CA GLU A 146 20.02 14.23 -6.63
C GLU A 146 19.85 12.87 -7.31
N LEU A 147 19.20 12.87 -8.48
CA LEU A 147 18.87 11.64 -9.21
C LEU A 147 20.08 10.74 -9.50
N GLU A 148 21.26 11.31 -9.72
CA GLU A 148 22.50 10.56 -10.00
C GLU A 148 23.05 9.84 -8.76
N ALA A 149 22.65 10.25 -7.55
CA ALA A 149 23.04 9.62 -6.29
C ALA A 149 22.09 8.48 -5.87
N LEU A 150 20.91 8.38 -6.50
CA LEU A 150 19.93 7.35 -6.17
C LEU A 150 20.34 5.96 -6.69
N PRO A 151 20.07 4.90 -5.90
CA PRO A 151 20.02 3.54 -6.42
C PRO A 151 19.05 3.42 -7.59
N LEU A 152 19.34 2.50 -8.51
CA LEU A 152 18.59 2.36 -9.77
C LEU A 152 17.09 2.12 -9.53
N GLU A 153 16.76 1.31 -8.53
CA GLU A 153 15.41 0.96 -8.10
C GLU A 153 14.53 2.17 -7.74
N HIS A 154 15.15 3.24 -7.24
CA HIS A 154 14.50 4.50 -6.88
C HIS A 154 14.55 5.51 -8.03
N TYR A 155 15.71 5.62 -8.69
CA TYR A 155 15.90 6.49 -9.85
C TYR A 155 14.83 6.28 -10.92
N VAL A 156 14.48 5.02 -11.22
CA VAL A 156 13.48 4.68 -12.25
C VAL A 156 12.05 5.06 -11.89
N GLN A 157 11.78 5.60 -10.70
CA GLN A 157 10.45 6.09 -10.31
C GLN A 157 10.20 7.53 -10.77
N ALA A 158 11.24 8.34 -10.97
CA ALA A 158 11.11 9.71 -11.45
C ALA A 158 10.42 9.77 -12.82
N GLY A 159 9.36 10.58 -12.97
CA GLY A 159 8.64 10.76 -14.24
C GLY A 159 7.84 9.54 -14.72
N ARG A 160 7.75 8.48 -13.90
CA ARG A 160 7.10 7.21 -14.24
C ARG A 160 5.61 7.39 -14.42
N ALA A 161 5.06 6.78 -15.47
CA ALA A 161 3.61 6.70 -15.64
C ALA A 161 2.99 5.74 -14.61
N VAL A 162 1.89 6.17 -13.99
CA VAL A 162 1.18 5.42 -12.96
C VAL A 162 -0.33 5.47 -13.20
N ASP A 163 -1.02 4.41 -12.80
CA ASP A 163 -2.47 4.38 -12.66
C ASP A 163 -2.81 4.56 -11.18
N LEU A 164 -3.66 5.53 -10.86
CA LEU A 164 -4.11 5.82 -9.50
C LEU A 164 -5.38 5.02 -9.18
N TYR A 165 -5.44 4.43 -8.00
CA TYR A 165 -6.53 3.58 -7.54
C TYR A 165 -7.12 4.09 -6.24
N GLY A 166 -8.46 4.13 -6.18
CA GLY A 166 -9.20 4.34 -4.94
C GLY A 166 -10.03 3.10 -4.57
N VAL A 167 -10.97 3.29 -3.66
CA VAL A 167 -11.84 2.24 -3.09
C VAL A 167 -12.64 1.43 -4.13
N GLU A 168 -12.96 2.03 -5.28
CA GLU A 168 -13.75 1.39 -6.35
C GLU A 168 -12.91 0.95 -7.57
N GLY A 169 -11.60 1.22 -7.54
CA GLY A 169 -10.65 0.89 -8.60
C GLY A 169 -10.00 2.11 -9.24
N LYS A 170 -9.60 1.96 -10.50
CA LYS A 170 -8.80 2.99 -11.21
C LYS A 170 -9.59 4.29 -11.32
N LEU A 171 -8.97 5.39 -10.89
CA LEU A 171 -9.51 6.74 -10.96
C LEU A 171 -9.01 7.44 -12.23
N CYS A 172 -7.70 7.59 -12.37
CA CYS A 172 -7.09 8.25 -13.51
C CYS A 172 -5.65 7.73 -13.76
N SER A 173 -5.00 8.24 -14.80
CA SER A 173 -3.59 7.93 -15.10
C SER A 173 -2.77 9.20 -14.92
N ALA A 174 -1.66 9.11 -14.21
CA ALA A 174 -0.82 10.23 -13.80
C ALA A 174 0.66 9.92 -14.03
N ARG A 175 1.55 10.80 -13.56
CA ARG A 175 2.99 10.54 -13.50
C ARG A 175 3.53 10.86 -12.12
N ALA A 176 4.51 10.10 -11.67
CA ALA A 176 5.34 10.52 -10.55
C ALA A 176 6.16 11.73 -10.98
N GLY A 177 6.10 12.82 -10.21
CA GLY A 177 6.87 14.03 -10.47
C GLY A 177 8.35 13.90 -10.12
N ALA A 178 8.94 15.01 -9.68
CA ALA A 178 10.29 15.02 -9.14
C ALA A 178 10.34 14.22 -7.82
N LEU A 179 11.43 13.49 -7.62
CA LEU A 179 11.69 12.77 -6.39
C LEU A 179 12.19 13.73 -5.30
N GLU A 180 11.64 13.59 -4.11
CA GLU A 180 11.94 14.41 -2.93
C GLU A 180 12.09 13.51 -1.72
N LEU A 181 12.97 13.89 -0.80
CA LEU A 181 12.96 13.36 0.56
C LEU A 181 12.08 14.27 1.42
N VAL A 182 11.15 13.69 2.15
CA VAL A 182 10.14 14.45 2.88
C VAL A 182 10.00 13.92 4.29
N ALA A 183 10.03 14.83 5.26
CA ALA A 183 9.64 14.61 6.64
C ALA A 183 8.31 15.36 6.88
N GLN A 184 7.30 14.68 7.39
CA GLN A 184 5.97 15.23 7.59
C GLN A 184 5.59 15.15 9.06
N TYR A 185 4.97 16.21 9.57
CA TYR A 185 4.41 16.24 10.91
C TYR A 185 2.94 16.63 10.83
N GLN A 186 2.07 15.78 11.40
CA GLN A 186 0.67 16.09 11.58
C GLN A 186 0.39 16.36 13.06
N GLY A 187 0.09 17.61 13.36
CA GLY A 187 -0.31 18.01 14.69
C GLY A 187 -0.82 19.44 14.70
N GLU A 188 -1.65 19.77 15.68
CA GLU A 188 -2.24 21.10 15.80
C GLU A 188 -1.16 22.19 15.95
N GLU A 189 -0.04 21.88 16.62
CA GLU A 189 1.09 22.79 16.86
C GLU A 189 2.43 22.05 16.98
N LEU A 190 3.53 22.65 16.50
CA LEU A 190 4.91 22.15 16.68
C LEU A 190 5.41 22.20 18.15
N ASN A 191 4.60 22.69 19.09
CA ASN A 191 4.92 22.76 20.51
C ASN A 191 5.11 21.36 21.16
N SER A 192 4.67 20.30 20.48
CA SER A 192 4.93 18.90 20.84
C SER A 192 6.43 18.55 20.80
N PHE A 193 7.20 19.17 19.91
CA PHE A 193 8.64 18.96 19.79
C PHE A 193 9.44 19.78 20.81
N ASP A 194 9.05 21.04 21.04
CA ASP A 194 9.67 21.92 22.05
C ASP A 194 8.66 22.96 22.58
N GLU A 195 8.63 23.15 23.89
CA GLU A 195 7.68 24.09 24.51
C GLU A 195 8.02 25.54 24.13
N GLY A 196 7.03 26.29 23.63
CA GLY A 196 7.17 27.72 23.35
C GLY A 196 7.65 28.04 21.94
N ILE A 197 7.39 27.15 20.98
CA ILE A 197 7.54 27.39 19.53
C ILE A 197 6.36 28.18 18.97
N TYR A 198 5.17 28.03 19.55
CA TYR A 198 3.96 28.74 19.15
C TYR A 198 3.38 29.55 20.31
N ASP A 199 3.10 30.82 20.07
CA ASP A 199 2.47 31.73 21.01
C ASP A 199 0.96 31.75 20.77
N TRP A 200 0.21 31.09 21.67
CA TRP A 200 -1.25 30.99 21.62
C TRP A 200 -1.96 32.32 21.89
N GLU A 201 -1.30 33.30 22.53
CA GLU A 201 -1.89 34.63 22.77
C GLU A 201 -1.88 35.47 21.49
N THR A 202 -0.87 35.31 20.65
CA THR A 202 -0.73 36.04 19.38
C THR A 202 -1.16 35.24 18.15
N GLY A 203 -1.22 33.91 18.26
CA GLY A 203 -1.48 33.00 17.16
C GLY A 203 -0.34 32.91 16.14
N GLU A 204 0.90 33.15 16.59
CA GLU A 204 2.09 33.24 15.73
C GLU A 204 3.17 32.24 16.17
N TYR A 205 3.93 31.73 15.19
CA TYR A 205 5.14 30.95 15.47
C TYR A 205 6.29 31.86 15.89
N LEU A 206 6.97 31.47 16.96
CA LEU A 206 8.13 32.15 17.52
C LEU A 206 9.44 31.80 16.80
N LEU A 207 9.47 30.64 16.14
CA LEU A 207 10.55 30.21 15.24
C LEU A 207 10.32 30.72 13.82
N ASP A 208 11.41 31.02 13.10
CA ASP A 208 11.31 31.29 11.68
C ASP A 208 11.02 30.03 10.85
N GLU A 209 10.74 30.19 9.56
CA GLU A 209 10.42 29.06 8.68
C GLU A 209 11.57 28.03 8.58
N GLY A 210 12.82 28.49 8.48
CA GLY A 210 13.96 27.59 8.38
C GLY A 210 14.18 26.78 9.65
N GLU A 211 14.02 27.42 10.82
CA GLU A 211 14.10 26.76 12.12
C GLU A 211 12.99 25.71 12.30
N ARG A 212 11.76 26.00 11.85
CA ARG A 212 10.66 25.02 11.89
C ARG A 212 10.90 23.83 10.96
N LEU A 213 11.40 24.06 9.75
CA LEU A 213 11.72 22.99 8.81
C LEU A 213 12.82 22.07 9.34
N ALA A 214 13.86 22.65 9.95
CA ALA A 214 14.93 21.87 10.58
C ALA A 214 14.40 21.04 11.74
N LEU A 215 13.51 21.59 12.57
CA LEU A 215 12.90 20.86 13.68
C LEU A 215 12.11 19.65 13.21
N ILE A 216 11.24 19.80 12.20
CA ILE A 216 10.48 18.69 11.62
C ILE A 216 11.44 17.64 11.07
N TRP A 217 12.45 18.06 10.32
CA TRP A 217 13.43 17.16 9.72
C TRP A 217 14.25 16.36 10.74
N ASP A 218 14.55 16.95 11.89
CA ASP A 218 15.34 16.32 12.95
C ASP A 218 14.51 15.33 13.80
N HIS A 219 13.18 15.50 13.85
CA HIS A 219 12.29 14.69 14.68
C HIS A 219 11.51 13.63 13.89
N GLU A 220 11.19 13.89 12.63
CA GLU A 220 10.36 13.00 11.82
C GLU A 220 11.19 12.17 10.82
N PRO A 221 10.82 10.91 10.57
CA PRO A 221 11.51 10.08 9.59
C PRO A 221 11.30 10.61 8.17
N ALA A 222 12.39 10.71 7.41
CA ALA A 222 12.33 11.10 6.01
C ALA A 222 11.90 9.93 5.10
N TRP A 223 11.02 10.22 4.14
CA TRP A 223 10.57 9.28 3.12
C TRP A 223 10.99 9.73 1.73
N LEU A 224 11.27 8.76 0.85
CA LEU A 224 11.39 9.03 -0.57
C LEU A 224 10.00 9.07 -1.19
N SER A 225 9.63 10.21 -1.76
CA SER A 225 8.33 10.42 -2.38
C SER A 225 8.40 11.21 -3.69
N ALA A 226 7.28 11.29 -4.41
CA ALA A 226 7.08 12.26 -5.49
C ALA A 226 5.66 12.82 -5.44
N VAL A 227 5.53 14.13 -5.65
CA VAL A 227 4.22 14.74 -5.92
C VAL A 227 3.66 14.18 -7.23
N VAL A 228 2.37 13.87 -7.26
CA VAL A 228 1.69 13.40 -8.46
C VAL A 228 1.57 14.53 -9.49
N GLU A 229 2.11 14.31 -10.68
CA GLU A 229 1.85 15.17 -11.84
C GLU A 229 0.59 14.69 -12.56
N TYR A 230 -0.41 15.58 -12.63
CA TYR A 230 -1.70 15.26 -13.21
C TYR A 230 -1.60 14.98 -14.72
N GLY A 231 -2.17 13.85 -15.15
CA GLY A 231 -2.45 13.60 -16.56
C GLY A 231 -3.62 14.46 -17.06
N GLU A 232 -3.81 14.52 -18.38
CA GLU A 232 -4.90 15.29 -18.99
C GLU A 232 -6.30 14.84 -18.53
N ASP A 233 -6.43 13.59 -18.10
CA ASP A 233 -7.68 12.96 -17.63
C ASP A 233 -7.78 12.89 -16.08
N CYS A 234 -6.82 13.44 -15.32
CA CYS A 234 -6.87 13.50 -13.86
C CYS A 234 -7.38 14.86 -13.38
N THR A 235 -8.19 14.84 -12.31
CA THR A 235 -8.57 16.03 -11.55
C THR A 235 -8.01 15.99 -10.14
N ASP A 236 -7.94 17.16 -9.46
CA ASP A 236 -7.57 17.25 -8.04
C ASP A 236 -8.49 16.41 -7.14
N GLU A 237 -9.73 16.15 -7.56
CA GLU A 237 -10.67 15.29 -6.81
C GLU A 237 -10.31 13.81 -6.98
N ASP A 238 -9.83 13.41 -8.16
CA ASP A 238 -9.38 12.04 -8.42
C ASP A 238 -8.13 11.70 -7.60
N VAL A 239 -7.17 12.64 -7.50
CA VAL A 239 -5.94 12.42 -6.73
C VAL A 239 -6.23 12.35 -5.23
N ARG A 240 -7.07 13.26 -4.70
CA ARG A 240 -7.50 13.21 -3.28
C ARG A 240 -8.31 11.96 -2.90
N ARG A 241 -8.90 11.26 -3.88
CA ARG A 241 -9.62 10.00 -3.68
C ARG A 241 -8.75 8.76 -3.91
N ALA A 242 -7.55 8.94 -4.46
CA ALA A 242 -6.63 7.84 -4.68
C ALA A 242 -5.96 7.46 -3.37
N LEU A 243 -5.73 6.16 -3.21
CA LEU A 243 -5.11 5.57 -2.03
C LEU A 243 -3.73 5.00 -2.36
N TRP A 244 -3.54 4.58 -3.61
CA TRP A 244 -2.31 3.97 -4.08
C TRP A 244 -2.20 4.01 -5.61
N ALA A 245 -1.05 3.60 -6.12
CA ALA A 245 -0.73 3.60 -7.53
C ALA A 245 0.04 2.36 -7.98
N ARG A 246 -0.08 2.06 -9.27
CA ARG A 246 0.61 0.95 -9.94
C ARG A 246 1.09 1.35 -11.33
N SER A 247 2.11 0.67 -11.85
CA SER A 247 2.49 0.76 -13.25
C SER A 247 1.33 0.36 -14.18
N PRO A 248 0.96 1.17 -15.20
CA PRO A 248 -0.09 0.83 -16.18
C PRO A 248 0.25 -0.37 -17.06
N ALA A 249 1.52 -0.80 -17.07
CA ALA A 249 1.95 -1.99 -17.79
C ALA A 249 1.55 -3.29 -17.08
N LEU A 250 1.25 -3.23 -15.79
CA LEU A 250 0.76 -4.37 -15.03
C LEU A 250 -0.75 -4.56 -15.25
N PRO A 251 -1.27 -5.79 -15.11
CA PRO A 251 -2.71 -6.02 -15.11
C PRO A 251 -3.40 -5.17 -14.03
N ALA A 252 -4.60 -4.69 -14.35
CA ALA A 252 -5.41 -4.00 -13.36
C ALA A 252 -5.74 -4.96 -12.19
N PRO A 253 -5.63 -4.49 -10.95
CA PRO A 253 -5.94 -5.29 -9.76
C PRO A 253 -7.43 -5.69 -9.74
N ALA A 254 -7.75 -6.77 -9.03
CA ALA A 254 -9.13 -7.04 -8.67
C ALA A 254 -9.49 -6.19 -7.45
N ILE A 255 -10.60 -5.46 -7.49
CA ILE A 255 -11.07 -4.66 -6.35
C ILE A 255 -12.35 -5.27 -5.81
N ALA A 256 -12.40 -5.49 -4.50
CA ALA A 256 -13.60 -5.88 -3.81
C ALA A 256 -14.31 -4.64 -3.29
N THR A 257 -15.62 -4.61 -3.49
CA THR A 257 -16.45 -3.45 -3.14
C THR A 257 -17.48 -3.87 -2.11
N GLU A 258 -17.79 -2.96 -1.20
CA GLU A 258 -18.88 -3.17 -0.26
C GLU A 258 -20.21 -3.17 -1.02
N ARG A 259 -20.80 -4.35 -1.17
CA ARG A 259 -22.05 -4.53 -1.93
C ARG A 259 -23.00 -5.45 -1.20
N ALA A 260 -24.24 -4.99 -1.05
CA ALA A 260 -25.36 -5.74 -0.51
C ALA A 260 -25.88 -6.84 -1.48
N THR A 261 -25.02 -7.78 -1.86
CA THR A 261 -25.39 -8.95 -2.66
C THR A 261 -26.18 -9.95 -1.82
N PRO A 262 -27.02 -10.83 -2.43
CA PRO A 262 -27.72 -11.85 -1.66
C PRO A 262 -26.81 -12.78 -0.83
N PRO A 263 -25.60 -13.17 -1.31
CA PRO A 263 -24.61 -13.83 -0.46
C PRO A 263 -24.11 -12.97 0.71
N ALA A 264 -23.74 -11.71 0.46
CA ALA A 264 -23.26 -10.79 1.50
C ALA A 264 -24.32 -10.58 2.59
N LEU A 265 -25.56 -10.30 2.21
CA LEU A 265 -26.68 -10.12 3.15
C LEU A 265 -26.98 -11.38 3.99
N ARG A 266 -26.63 -12.57 3.49
CA ARG A 266 -26.75 -13.80 4.28
C ARG A 266 -25.63 -13.91 5.30
N LEU A 267 -24.41 -13.55 4.92
CA LEU A 267 -23.26 -13.52 5.82
C LEU A 267 -23.47 -12.49 6.94
N THR A 268 -23.83 -11.24 6.61
CA THR A 268 -24.17 -10.20 7.61
C THR A 268 -25.15 -10.73 8.66
N ARG A 269 -26.30 -11.28 8.22
CA ARG A 269 -27.30 -11.85 9.14
C ARG A 269 -26.80 -13.06 9.93
N GLN A 270 -25.85 -13.82 9.37
CA GLN A 270 -25.26 -14.96 10.06
C GLN A 270 -24.30 -14.48 11.15
N HIS A 271 -23.48 -13.46 10.89
CA HIS A 271 -22.57 -12.84 11.86
C HIS A 271 -23.35 -12.20 13.00
N GLU A 272 -24.27 -11.30 12.70
CA GLU A 272 -25.10 -10.63 13.70
C GLU A 272 -25.78 -11.66 14.61
N ARG A 273 -26.36 -12.74 14.04
CA ARG A 273 -27.00 -13.80 14.83
C ARG A 273 -26.02 -14.62 15.66
N ARG A 274 -24.81 -14.91 15.14
CA ARG A 274 -23.76 -15.64 15.87
C ARG A 274 -23.29 -14.79 17.05
N PHE A 275 -23.07 -13.50 16.84
CA PHE A 275 -22.62 -12.57 17.88
C PHE A 275 -23.68 -12.37 18.96
N LEU A 276 -24.93 -12.07 18.59
CA LEU A 276 -26.04 -11.90 19.53
C LEU A 276 -26.35 -13.16 20.37
N ALA A 277 -25.88 -14.32 19.94
CA ALA A 277 -26.01 -15.59 20.66
C ALA A 277 -24.70 -16.03 21.35
N SER A 278 -23.67 -15.18 21.36
CA SER A 278 -22.35 -15.49 21.93
C SER A 278 -22.26 -15.12 23.41
N GLU A 279 -21.38 -15.81 24.13
CA GLU A 279 -21.01 -15.46 25.51
C GLU A 279 -20.37 -14.06 25.58
N THR A 280 -19.70 -13.61 24.51
CA THR A 280 -19.13 -12.26 24.40
C THR A 280 -20.20 -11.18 24.48
N PHE A 281 -21.32 -11.35 23.76
CA PHE A 281 -22.43 -10.40 23.83
C PHE A 281 -23.11 -10.40 25.20
N GLU A 282 -23.29 -11.59 25.80
CA GLU A 282 -23.85 -11.71 27.14
C GLU A 282 -22.96 -11.06 28.20
N ALA A 283 -21.63 -11.21 28.09
CA ALA A 283 -20.66 -10.58 28.96
C ALA A 283 -20.65 -9.06 28.79
N ALA A 284 -20.59 -8.55 27.56
CA ALA A 284 -20.63 -7.11 27.28
C ALA A 284 -21.90 -6.45 27.84
N ALA A 285 -23.06 -7.11 27.72
CA ALA A 285 -24.31 -6.62 28.31
C ALA A 285 -24.26 -6.55 29.84
N ALA A 286 -23.62 -7.54 30.49
CA ALA A 286 -23.49 -7.59 31.94
C ALA A 286 -22.50 -6.53 32.45
N ASP A 287 -21.38 -6.35 31.75
CA ASP A 287 -20.35 -5.36 32.09
C ASP A 287 -20.91 -3.94 31.92
N TYR A 288 -21.70 -3.68 30.87
CA TYR A 288 -22.34 -2.37 30.66
C TYR A 288 -23.34 -2.05 31.77
N ALA A 289 -24.11 -3.05 32.20
CA ALA A 289 -25.05 -2.88 33.30
C ALA A 289 -24.33 -2.57 34.62
N ALA A 290 -23.13 -3.12 34.84
CA ALA A 290 -22.31 -2.82 36.00
C ALA A 290 -21.74 -1.39 35.93
N TYR A 291 -21.13 -1.01 34.80
CA TYR A 291 -20.62 0.33 34.54
C TYR A 291 -21.69 1.41 34.76
N ARG A 292 -22.86 1.24 34.15
CA ARG A 292 -23.96 2.20 34.31
C ARG A 292 -24.46 2.29 35.75
N ALA A 293 -24.45 1.19 36.51
CA ALA A 293 -24.82 1.22 37.92
C ALA A 293 -23.82 1.99 38.78
N GLU A 294 -22.52 1.95 38.44
CA GLU A 294 -21.49 2.77 39.07
C GLU A 294 -21.72 4.26 38.78
N LEU A 295 -21.96 4.62 37.52
CA LEU A 295 -22.30 5.99 37.15
C LEU A 295 -23.60 6.50 37.78
N GLU A 296 -24.64 5.67 37.87
CA GLU A 296 -25.87 5.99 38.58
C GLU A 296 -25.59 6.30 40.07
N ALA A 297 -24.68 5.54 40.71
CA ALA A 297 -24.29 5.79 42.09
C ALA A 297 -23.50 7.11 42.26
N GLU A 298 -22.77 7.52 41.24
CA GLU A 298 -22.02 8.79 41.18
C GLU A 298 -22.87 9.98 40.71
N GLY A 299 -24.11 9.73 40.27
CA GLY A 299 -25.05 10.76 39.81
C GLY A 299 -24.94 11.11 38.33
N TYR A 300 -24.23 10.29 37.55
CA TYR A 300 -24.00 10.46 36.11
C TYR A 300 -24.81 9.49 35.23
N GLY A 301 -25.61 8.59 35.81
CA GLY A 301 -26.32 7.56 35.05
C GLY A 301 -27.35 8.03 34.00
N ASP A 302 -27.78 9.29 34.06
CA ASP A 302 -28.67 9.91 33.05
C ASP A 302 -27.90 10.39 31.80
N TYR A 303 -26.57 10.45 31.85
CA TYR A 303 -25.73 10.86 30.72
C TYR A 303 -25.35 9.70 29.79
N GLU A 304 -25.52 8.47 30.25
CA GLU A 304 -25.23 7.26 29.46
C GLU A 304 -26.51 6.59 28.93
N PRO A 305 -26.51 6.12 27.67
CA PRO A 305 -27.64 5.40 27.10
C PRO A 305 -27.93 4.11 27.88
N THR A 306 -29.17 3.64 27.82
CA THR A 306 -29.50 2.27 28.22
C THR A 306 -28.86 1.26 27.25
N TRP A 307 -28.73 0.00 27.67
CA TRP A 307 -28.23 -1.06 26.77
C TRP A 307 -29.05 -1.16 25.49
N ASP A 308 -30.38 -1.09 25.59
CA ASP A 308 -31.27 -1.11 24.42
C ASP A 308 -31.05 0.11 23.51
N GLU A 309 -30.81 1.30 24.08
CA GLU A 309 -30.46 2.50 23.30
C GLU A 309 -29.08 2.36 22.64
N LEU A 310 -28.10 1.76 23.31
CA LEU A 310 -26.78 1.46 22.74
C LEU A 310 -26.90 0.47 21.57
N LEU A 311 -27.73 -0.57 21.69
CA LEU A 311 -28.00 -1.49 20.58
C LEU A 311 -28.73 -0.85 19.40
N GLU A 312 -29.56 0.16 19.65
CA GLU A 312 -30.26 0.90 18.60
C GLU A 312 -29.34 1.91 17.89
N GLN A 313 -28.39 2.50 18.60
CA GLN A 313 -27.44 3.49 18.09
C GLN A 313 -26.22 2.81 17.42
N ASP A 314 -25.54 1.94 18.16
CA ASP A 314 -24.24 1.33 17.81
C ASP A 314 -24.29 -0.20 17.92
N GLY A 315 -25.43 -0.77 17.53
CA GLY A 315 -25.64 -2.21 17.51
C GLY A 315 -24.68 -2.94 16.57
N PRO A 316 -24.66 -4.29 16.65
CA PRO A 316 -23.80 -5.12 15.82
C PRO A 316 -23.92 -4.78 14.32
N SER A 317 -22.80 -4.42 13.70
CA SER A 317 -22.72 -4.11 12.28
C SER A 317 -21.81 -5.12 11.57
N THR A 318 -22.12 -5.43 10.31
CA THR A 318 -21.23 -6.26 9.48
C THR A 318 -21.11 -5.68 8.08
N ARG A 319 -19.91 -5.24 7.75
CA ARG A 319 -19.51 -4.85 6.40
C ARG A 319 -19.00 -6.07 5.64
N VAL A 320 -19.33 -6.14 4.34
CA VAL A 320 -18.95 -7.29 3.49
C VAL A 320 -18.45 -6.79 2.14
N TRP A 321 -17.19 -7.10 1.84
CA TRP A 321 -16.57 -6.83 0.55
C TRP A 321 -16.77 -8.01 -0.38
N SER A 322 -17.20 -7.72 -1.61
CA SER A 322 -17.45 -8.71 -2.65
C SER A 322 -16.66 -8.40 -3.91
N ASP A 323 -16.17 -9.46 -4.56
CA ASP A 323 -15.50 -9.35 -5.85
C ASP A 323 -16.46 -8.88 -6.97
N ALA A 324 -15.92 -8.64 -8.17
CA ALA A 324 -16.70 -8.23 -9.33
C ALA A 324 -17.83 -9.22 -9.73
N LYS A 325 -17.78 -10.47 -9.28
CA LYS A 325 -18.81 -11.50 -9.50
C LYS A 325 -19.85 -11.54 -8.37
N GLY A 326 -19.73 -10.69 -7.36
CA GLY A 326 -20.60 -10.64 -6.20
C GLY A 326 -20.36 -11.77 -5.20
N ARG A 327 -19.17 -12.39 -5.22
CA ARG A 327 -18.75 -13.37 -4.23
C ARG A 327 -18.10 -12.62 -3.06
N PRO A 328 -18.56 -12.84 -1.82
CA PRO A 328 -17.91 -12.28 -0.64
C PRO A 328 -16.47 -12.78 -0.53
N VAL A 329 -15.56 -11.87 -0.18
CA VAL A 329 -14.13 -12.19 0.03
C VAL A 329 -13.68 -11.87 1.45
N LEU A 330 -14.28 -10.85 2.06
CA LEU A 330 -13.94 -10.37 3.40
C LEU A 330 -15.21 -9.88 4.11
N THR A 331 -15.25 -10.04 5.42
CA THR A 331 -16.27 -9.47 6.29
C THR A 331 -15.61 -8.78 7.48
N ALA A 332 -16.10 -7.62 7.86
CA ALA A 332 -15.70 -6.94 9.10
C ALA A 332 -16.95 -6.80 9.96
N PHE A 333 -16.87 -7.29 11.19
CA PHE A 333 -17.90 -7.23 12.20
C PHE A 333 -17.47 -6.25 13.29
N GLU A 334 -18.35 -5.33 13.65
CA GLU A 334 -18.10 -4.32 14.68
C GLU A 334 -19.27 -4.25 15.65
N PHE A 335 -18.97 -4.06 16.92
CA PHE A 335 -19.96 -3.85 17.97
C PHE A 335 -19.36 -3.06 19.12
N GLY A 336 -20.10 -2.12 19.69
CA GLY A 336 -19.69 -1.37 20.88
C GLY A 336 -19.37 0.08 20.58
N TYR A 337 -19.17 0.84 21.67
CA TYR A 337 -18.99 2.28 21.66
C TYR A 337 -17.52 2.62 21.92
N ALA A 338 -16.83 3.15 20.93
CA ALA A 338 -15.52 3.78 21.13
C ALA A 338 -15.77 5.22 21.57
N GLY A 339 -15.93 5.43 22.88
CA GLY A 339 -16.02 6.78 23.42
C GLY A 339 -14.68 7.49 23.25
N GLU A 340 -14.56 8.34 22.24
CA GLU A 340 -13.45 9.27 22.11
C GLU A 340 -13.46 10.25 23.30
N SER A 341 -12.64 9.95 24.29
CA SER A 341 -11.86 10.91 25.07
C SER A 341 -11.08 10.14 26.12
N CYS A 342 -9.89 10.61 26.44
CA CYS A 342 -9.00 10.03 27.44
C CYS A 342 -9.74 9.61 28.73
N GLY A 343 -10.01 8.30 28.89
CA GLY A 343 -10.15 7.65 30.20
C GLY A 343 -11.55 7.29 30.71
N ASP A 344 -12.66 7.84 30.19
CA ASP A 344 -13.96 7.77 30.89
C ASP A 344 -15.11 7.08 30.10
N GLY A 345 -14.81 6.22 29.12
CA GLY A 345 -15.82 5.48 28.34
C GLY A 345 -15.92 3.99 28.70
N PHE A 346 -17.10 3.39 28.47
CA PHE A 346 -17.26 1.94 28.52
C PHE A 346 -16.59 1.26 27.32
N ASP A 347 -15.40 0.70 27.53
CA ASP A 347 -14.67 -0.04 26.50
C ASP A 347 -15.23 -1.48 26.36
N SER A 348 -16.19 -1.64 25.44
CA SER A 348 -16.64 -2.95 24.95
C SER A 348 -16.54 -3.06 23.44
N TYR A 349 -15.60 -2.33 22.84
CA TYR A 349 -15.45 -2.37 21.40
C TYR A 349 -14.97 -3.76 20.97
N HIS A 350 -15.80 -4.43 20.18
CA HIS A 350 -15.57 -5.75 19.64
C HIS A 350 -15.48 -5.65 18.12
N SER A 351 -14.29 -5.92 17.61
CA SER A 351 -14.01 -5.90 16.19
C SER A 351 -13.44 -7.23 15.75
N VAL A 352 -13.97 -7.78 14.66
CA VAL A 352 -13.49 -9.03 14.06
C VAL A 352 -13.51 -8.88 12.55
N VAL A 353 -12.36 -9.09 11.92
CA VAL A 353 -12.26 -9.25 10.48
C VAL A 353 -12.10 -10.74 10.16
N GLU A 354 -12.91 -11.23 9.23
CA GLU A 354 -12.89 -12.63 8.78
C GLU A 354 -12.75 -12.69 7.26
N ARG A 355 -11.82 -13.50 6.75
CA ARG A 355 -11.74 -13.89 5.34
C ARG A 355 -12.80 -14.92 5.01
N VAL A 356 -13.40 -14.79 3.82
CA VAL A 356 -14.34 -15.78 3.28
C VAL A 356 -13.61 -16.79 2.37
N ARG A 357 -13.41 -18.01 2.86
CA ARG A 357 -12.84 -19.13 2.09
C ARG A 357 -13.91 -20.18 1.81
N GLY A 358 -14.61 -20.02 0.68
CA GLY A 358 -15.68 -20.93 0.28
C GLY A 358 -16.88 -20.84 1.23
N ALA A 359 -16.97 -21.77 2.19
CA ALA A 359 -17.99 -21.76 3.24
C ALA A 359 -17.41 -21.47 4.64
N GLU A 360 -16.09 -21.33 4.74
CA GLU A 360 -15.38 -21.06 5.98
C GLU A 360 -15.17 -19.56 6.14
N LEU A 361 -15.26 -19.12 7.39
CA LEU A 361 -14.90 -17.78 7.85
C LEU A 361 -13.66 -17.93 8.70
N VAL A 362 -12.66 -17.13 8.40
CA VAL A 362 -11.33 -17.29 8.93
C VAL A 362 -10.91 -15.97 9.53
N ASP A 363 -10.89 -15.89 10.86
CA ASP A 363 -10.46 -14.70 11.59
C ASP A 363 -9.02 -14.34 11.23
N VAL A 364 -8.80 -13.06 10.95
CA VAL A 364 -7.50 -12.51 10.55
C VAL A 364 -6.84 -11.65 11.61
N GLY A 365 -7.50 -11.44 12.75
CA GLY A 365 -6.93 -10.75 13.92
C GLY A 365 -6.63 -9.27 13.71
N MET A 366 -7.38 -8.60 12.83
CA MET A 366 -7.18 -7.18 12.48
C MET A 366 -8.35 -6.30 12.93
N SER A 367 -8.11 -4.99 13.02
CA SER A 367 -9.15 -3.96 13.18
C SER A 367 -10.08 -3.95 11.96
N ALA A 368 -11.31 -3.48 12.15
CA ALA A 368 -12.31 -3.35 11.09
C ALA A 368 -12.16 -2.08 10.24
N GLN A 369 -11.24 -1.15 10.54
CA GLN A 369 -10.98 0.10 9.78
C GLN A 369 -10.37 -0.11 8.38
N ILE A 370 -10.96 -1.00 7.59
CA ILE A 370 -10.56 -1.31 6.22
C ILE A 370 -11.17 -0.28 5.28
N VAL A 371 -10.31 0.38 4.50
CA VAL A 371 -10.73 1.35 3.48
C VAL A 371 -10.84 0.72 2.11
N ALA A 372 -9.87 -0.11 1.71
CA ALA A 372 -9.91 -0.80 0.43
C ALA A 372 -9.48 -2.26 0.56
N VAL A 373 -10.05 -3.10 -0.33
CA VAL A 373 -9.75 -4.53 -0.41
C VAL A 373 -9.46 -4.84 -1.87
N PHE A 374 -8.26 -5.30 -2.16
CA PHE A 374 -7.82 -5.56 -3.53
C PHE A 374 -7.03 -6.86 -3.63
N ASP A 375 -6.81 -7.34 -4.85
CA ASP A 375 -5.96 -8.49 -5.20
C ASP A 375 -5.07 -7.96 -6.32
N SER A 376 -3.88 -7.50 -5.94
CA SER A 376 -2.97 -6.79 -6.83
C SER A 376 -2.39 -7.73 -7.89
N ASP A 377 -1.99 -8.93 -7.50
CA ASP A 377 -1.31 -9.89 -8.38
C ASP A 377 -2.23 -10.88 -9.08
N LEU A 378 -3.54 -10.79 -8.82
CA LEU A 378 -4.58 -11.66 -9.36
C LEU A 378 -4.37 -13.13 -9.00
N ASP A 379 -3.76 -13.39 -7.84
CA ASP A 379 -3.44 -14.71 -7.33
C ASP A 379 -4.52 -15.27 -6.38
N GLY A 380 -5.49 -14.42 -5.99
CA GLY A 380 -6.59 -14.74 -5.10
C GLY A 380 -6.29 -14.52 -3.61
N ASN A 381 -5.10 -14.03 -3.27
CA ASN A 381 -4.76 -13.47 -1.98
C ASN A 381 -5.13 -11.98 -2.03
N TRP A 382 -5.91 -11.53 -1.04
CA TRP A 382 -6.43 -10.17 -1.04
C TRP A 382 -5.60 -9.32 -0.10
N GLU A 383 -5.14 -8.16 -0.57
CA GLU A 383 -4.54 -7.15 0.26
C GLU A 383 -5.59 -6.19 0.83
N LEU A 384 -5.30 -5.69 2.03
CA LEU A 384 -6.16 -4.77 2.76
C LEU A 384 -5.43 -3.44 2.92
N PHE A 385 -6.07 -2.35 2.50
CA PHE A 385 -5.63 -0.99 2.79
C PHE A 385 -6.34 -0.51 4.05
N TYR A 386 -5.56 -0.24 5.08
CA TYR A 386 -6.00 0.46 6.29
C TYR A 386 -5.66 1.93 6.16
N ASP A 387 -6.64 2.77 6.48
CA ASP A 387 -6.41 4.18 6.77
C ASP A 387 -6.55 4.29 8.27
N ASP A 388 -5.42 4.26 8.96
CA ASP A 388 -5.33 4.43 10.40
C ASP A 388 -5.23 5.95 10.71
N ALA A 389 -5.89 6.78 9.89
CA ALA A 389 -6.17 8.18 10.17
C ALA A 389 -7.18 8.31 11.33
N ASP A 390 -6.73 7.90 12.51
CA ASP A 390 -7.19 8.49 13.75
C ASP A 390 -6.70 9.96 13.76
N GLU A 391 -7.06 10.77 14.76
CA GLU A 391 -6.76 12.23 14.88
C GLU A 391 -5.26 12.65 14.74
N TRP A 392 -4.36 11.74 14.39
CA TRP A 392 -2.93 11.76 14.68
C TRP A 392 -2.01 11.66 13.44
N GLY A 393 -2.52 11.46 12.22
CA GLY A 393 -1.68 11.37 11.01
C GLY A 393 -2.16 10.34 9.98
N PRO A 394 -1.92 10.52 8.66
CA PRO A 394 -2.15 9.46 7.69
C PRO A 394 -1.16 8.34 7.96
N SER A 395 -1.68 7.23 8.47
CA SER A 395 -0.93 5.98 8.55
C SER A 395 -1.62 4.93 7.70
N TRP A 396 -0.81 4.11 7.06
CA TRP A 396 -1.29 3.06 6.18
C TRP A 396 -0.58 1.77 6.50
N THR A 397 -1.35 0.70 6.48
CA THR A 397 -0.81 -0.65 6.49
C THR A 397 -1.44 -1.44 5.37
N VAL A 398 -0.60 -2.09 4.58
CA VAL A 398 -0.99 -3.07 3.58
C VAL A 398 -0.57 -4.44 4.08
N TYR A 399 -1.57 -5.26 4.32
CA TYR A 399 -1.36 -6.66 4.67
C TYR A 399 -1.54 -7.52 3.43
N GLU A 400 -0.55 -8.36 3.13
CA GLU A 400 -0.70 -9.45 2.17
C GLU A 400 -0.98 -10.74 2.93
N GLU A 401 -1.86 -11.54 2.37
CA GLU A 401 -2.18 -12.83 2.93
C GLU A 401 -1.08 -13.86 2.60
N LEU A 402 -0.51 -14.47 3.63
CA LEU A 402 0.43 -15.56 3.41
C LEU A 402 -0.32 -16.82 2.96
N PRO A 403 0.23 -17.55 1.96
CA PRO A 403 -0.21 -18.91 1.69
C PRO A 403 -0.12 -19.73 2.98
N SER A 404 -1.21 -20.37 3.38
CA SER A 404 -1.23 -21.25 4.56
C SER A 404 -0.09 -22.27 4.44
N ALA A 405 0.90 -22.17 5.33
CA ALA A 405 2.10 -23.02 5.33
C ALA A 405 1.82 -24.44 5.84
N GLY A 406 0.60 -24.71 6.32
CA GLY A 406 0.12 -26.05 6.64
C GLY A 406 -1.24 -26.03 7.34
N PRO A 407 -1.84 -27.22 7.58
CA PRO A 407 -3.12 -27.35 8.27
C PRO A 407 -3.09 -26.94 9.75
N ASP A 408 -1.90 -26.80 10.35
CA ASP A 408 -1.69 -26.45 11.76
C ASP A 408 -1.11 -25.04 11.96
N GLU A 409 -0.75 -24.36 10.87
CA GLU A 409 -0.30 -22.95 10.91
C GLU A 409 -1.50 -22.10 10.50
N GLY A 410 -2.01 -21.32 11.46
CA GLY A 410 -3.08 -20.36 11.21
C GLY A 410 -2.68 -19.43 10.05
N PRO A 411 -3.66 -18.89 9.30
CA PRO A 411 -3.37 -17.92 8.25
C PRO A 411 -2.61 -16.75 8.86
N GLY A 412 -1.37 -16.58 8.43
CA GLY A 412 -0.58 -15.40 8.76
C GLY A 412 -0.90 -14.29 7.77
N TRP A 413 -0.91 -13.07 8.25
CA TRP A 413 -0.83 -11.89 7.41
C TRP A 413 0.57 -11.31 7.55
N LEU A 414 1.16 -10.95 6.42
CA LEU A 414 2.42 -10.25 6.38
C LEU A 414 2.14 -8.78 6.12
N VAL A 415 2.73 -7.90 6.92
CA VAL A 415 2.81 -6.49 6.57
C VAL A 415 3.76 -6.37 5.38
N VAL A 416 3.24 -5.94 4.23
CA VAL A 416 4.01 -5.79 2.99
C VAL A 416 4.38 -4.34 2.73
N SER A 417 3.55 -3.42 3.21
CA SER A 417 3.87 -2.01 3.28
C SER A 417 3.29 -1.46 4.58
N GLU A 418 4.10 -0.75 5.34
CA GLU A 418 3.65 0.06 6.46
C GLU A 418 4.33 1.41 6.36
N GLY A 419 3.58 2.44 6.71
CA GLY A 419 4.12 3.72 7.05
C GLY A 419 3.15 4.44 7.97
N SER A 420 3.71 5.11 8.95
CA SER A 420 3.00 6.06 9.76
C SER A 420 3.68 7.41 9.59
N VAL A 421 2.89 8.46 9.52
CA VAL A 421 3.34 9.76 10.04
C VAL A 421 3.24 9.60 11.55
N ASP A 422 4.37 9.55 12.26
CA ASP A 422 4.32 9.50 13.72
C ASP A 422 3.79 10.86 14.20
N ALA A 423 2.70 10.85 14.97
CA ALA A 423 2.50 11.89 15.97
C ALA A 423 2.95 11.29 17.29
N ASP A 424 4.14 11.69 17.75
CA ASP A 424 4.70 11.28 19.03
C ASP A 424 3.66 11.46 20.16
N TRP A 425 3.30 10.36 20.83
CA TRP A 425 2.41 10.40 21.98
C TRP A 425 3.21 10.68 23.26
N PHE A 426 2.98 11.84 23.86
CA PHE A 426 3.11 12.03 25.31
C PHE A 426 1.71 11.92 25.92
N CYS A 427 1.51 10.96 26.81
CA CYS A 427 0.41 10.97 27.77
C CYS A 427 0.77 11.94 28.91
N PRO A 428 0.18 13.13 29.05
CA PRO A 428 0.28 13.84 30.31
C PRO A 428 -0.69 13.16 31.28
N CYS A 429 -0.14 12.32 32.16
CA CYS A 429 -0.86 11.73 33.29
C CYS A 429 -1.43 12.80 34.24
#